data_AF-A0A7Y5VZB7-F1
#
_entry.id   AF-A0A7Y5VZB7-F1
#
_cell.length_a   1.000
_cell.length_b   1.000
_cell.length_c   1.000
_cell.angle_alpha   90.00
_cell.angle_beta   90.00
_cell.angle_gamma   90.00
#
_symmetry.space_group_name_H-M   'P 1'
#
loop_
_entity.id
_entity.type
_entity.pdbx_description
1 polymer ?
#
loop_
_entity_poly.entity_id
_entity_poly.type
_entity_poly.pdbx_seq_one_letter_code
_entity_poly.pdbx_strand_id
1 'polypeptide(L)'
;MSDHQHHPNDVRPWERPVQPEHPMVVEGGLADGDTRLMATCLFEEFLRTGHSATDLRAMSVNPSYQALYAIRATLGDLQTDDLLAEAAARVGVHRFRTHESSGTSMPAVLTVGATDDHRAGCVADRKEI
;
A
#
# COMPACT_ATOMS: atom_id res chain seq x y z
N MET A 1 -10.65 -39.34 10.57
CA MET A 1 -10.77 -38.22 11.51
C MET A 1 -9.37 -37.97 12.01
N SER A 2 -8.70 -36.95 11.47
CA SER A 2 -7.30 -36.66 11.79
C SER A 2 -7.27 -35.71 12.97
N ASP A 3 -6.65 -36.16 14.06
CA ASP A 3 -6.36 -35.34 15.24
C ASP A 3 -5.51 -34.14 14.83
N HIS A 4 -6.08 -32.94 14.97
CA HIS A 4 -5.30 -31.71 14.99
C HIS A 4 -4.47 -31.71 16.28
N GLN A 5 -3.17 -32.02 16.16
CA GLN A 5 -2.21 -31.85 17.24
C GLN A 5 -2.17 -30.37 17.65
N HIS A 6 -2.83 -30.03 18.75
CA HIS A 6 -2.73 -28.74 19.41
C HIS A 6 -1.36 -28.70 20.09
N HIS A 7 -0.44 -27.87 19.58
CA HIS A 7 0.86 -27.70 20.22
C HIS A 7 0.64 -26.99 21.58
N PRO A 8 1.23 -27.48 22.68
CA PRO A 8 0.94 -26.99 24.04
C PRO A 8 1.49 -25.59 24.38
N ASN A 9 1.84 -24.78 23.37
CA ASN A 9 2.42 -23.45 23.52
C ASN A 9 1.71 -22.40 22.65
N ASP A 10 0.39 -22.52 22.48
CA ASP A 10 -0.46 -21.54 21.79
C ASP A 10 -0.69 -20.26 22.63
N VAL A 11 0.37 -19.72 23.22
CA VAL A 11 0.35 -18.36 23.78
C VAL A 11 0.38 -17.41 22.61
N ARG A 12 -0.66 -16.57 22.50
CA ARG A 12 -0.76 -15.59 21.41
C ARG A 12 0.49 -14.70 21.44
N PRO A 13 1.09 -14.34 20.30
CA PRO A 13 2.37 -13.63 20.29
C PRO A 13 2.42 -12.37 21.17
N TRP A 14 1.30 -11.65 21.31
CA TRP A 14 1.18 -10.45 22.15
C TRP A 14 0.92 -10.71 23.64
N GLU A 15 0.60 -11.95 24.03
CA GLU A 15 0.42 -12.39 25.42
C GLU A 15 1.71 -12.99 26.00
N ARG A 16 2.74 -13.19 25.17
CA ARG A 16 4.03 -13.73 25.60
C ARG A 16 4.75 -12.68 26.47
N PRO A 17 5.19 -13.04 27.70
CA PRO A 17 5.99 -12.12 28.51
C PRO A 17 7.26 -11.72 27.74
N VAL A 18 7.57 -10.42 27.77
CA VAL A 18 8.80 -9.88 27.17
C VAL A 18 9.99 -10.46 27.91
N GLN A 19 10.79 -11.27 27.22
CA GLN A 19 12.03 -11.81 27.77
C GLN A 19 13.18 -10.83 27.44
N PRO A 20 14.23 -10.74 28.27
CA PRO A 20 15.39 -9.86 28.02
C PRO A 20 16.04 -10.04 26.64
N GLU A 21 15.93 -11.24 26.07
CA GLU A 21 16.42 -11.63 24.75
C GLU A 21 15.48 -11.25 23.59
N HIS A 22 14.24 -10.80 23.86
CA HIS A 22 13.35 -10.33 22.81
C HIS A 22 13.81 -8.95 22.34
N PRO A 23 14.18 -8.79 21.05
CA PRO A 23 14.59 -7.49 20.54
C PRO A 23 13.42 -6.52 20.64
N MET A 24 13.60 -5.47 21.45
CA MET A 24 12.69 -4.31 21.51
C MET A 24 12.90 -3.37 20.31
N VAL A 25 13.79 -3.75 19.39
CA VAL A 25 14.15 -2.98 18.21
C VAL A 25 13.52 -3.67 17.00
N VAL A 26 12.85 -2.88 16.16
CA VAL A 26 12.42 -3.35 14.84
C VAL A 26 13.65 -3.53 13.98
N GLU A 27 14.00 -4.77 13.67
CA GLU A 27 15.09 -5.13 12.77
C GLU A 27 14.53 -5.51 11.40
N GLY A 28 14.87 -4.74 10.38
CA GLY A 28 14.61 -5.05 8.98
C GLY A 28 15.91 -5.47 8.29
N GLY A 29 15.89 -6.61 7.61
CA GLY A 29 16.98 -7.08 6.75
C GLY A 29 16.70 -6.82 5.27
N LEU A 30 17.75 -6.80 4.46
CA LEU A 30 17.61 -6.85 3.00
C LEU A 30 17.20 -8.26 2.61
N ALA A 31 16.10 -8.39 1.87
CA ALA A 31 15.73 -9.63 1.22
C ALA A 31 16.31 -9.66 -0.20
N ASP A 32 16.83 -10.81 -0.63
CA ASP A 32 17.24 -11.02 -2.02
C ASP A 32 16.00 -10.92 -2.93
N GLY A 33 15.99 -9.95 -3.83
CA GLY A 33 14.86 -9.72 -4.72
C GLY A 33 15.03 -8.49 -5.61
N ASP A 34 14.06 -8.29 -6.51
CA ASP A 34 14.01 -7.09 -7.34
C ASP A 34 13.47 -5.92 -6.51
N THR A 35 14.37 -5.02 -6.09
CA THR A 35 14.04 -3.82 -5.32
C THR A 35 13.02 -2.91 -6.03
N ARG A 36 13.00 -2.87 -7.37
CA ARG A 36 12.02 -2.06 -8.11
C ARG A 36 10.61 -2.64 -8.02
N LEU A 37 10.51 -3.96 -8.10
CA LEU A 37 9.24 -4.67 -7.90
C LEU A 37 8.75 -4.48 -6.46
N MET A 38 9.63 -4.65 -5.48
CA MET A 38 9.28 -4.44 -4.07
C MET A 38 8.82 -2.99 -3.80
N ALA A 39 9.53 -2.00 -4.34
CA ALA A 39 9.15 -0.59 -4.24
C ALA A 39 7.76 -0.33 -4.83
N THR A 40 7.50 -0.89 -6.02
CA THR A 40 6.19 -0.82 -6.67
C THR A 40 5.09 -1.39 -5.79
N CYS A 41 5.26 -2.62 -5.28
CA CYS A 41 4.26 -3.26 -4.42
C CYS A 41 3.98 -2.46 -3.15
N LEU A 42 5.02 -1.96 -2.48
CA LEU A 42 4.86 -1.15 -1.27
C LEU A 42 4.14 0.16 -1.55
N PHE A 43 4.53 0.90 -2.59
CA PHE A 43 3.85 2.15 -2.93
C PHE A 43 2.38 1.91 -3.25
N GLU A 44 2.06 0.89 -4.06
CA GLU A 44 0.68 0.57 -4.40
C GLU A 44 -0.14 0.19 -3.15
N GLU A 45 0.42 -0.59 -2.24
CA GLU A 45 -0.25 -0.97 -1.00
C GLU A 45 -0.55 0.25 -0.13
N PHE A 46 0.43 1.09 0.15
CA PHE A 46 0.23 2.29 0.97
C PHE A 46 -0.74 3.29 0.33
N LEU A 47 -0.69 3.44 -1.00
CA LEU A 47 -1.66 4.28 -1.72
C LEU A 47 -3.08 3.74 -1.55
N ARG A 48 -3.28 2.42 -1.62
CA ARG A 48 -4.59 1.77 -1.42
C ARG A 48 -5.08 1.87 0.02
N THR A 49 -4.18 1.92 1.00
CA THR A 49 -4.53 2.14 2.42
C THR A 49 -4.73 3.62 2.77
N GLY A 50 -4.58 4.53 1.80
CA GLY A 50 -4.95 5.94 1.93
C GLY A 50 -3.79 6.91 2.19
N HIS A 51 -2.53 6.49 2.12
CA HIS A 51 -1.40 7.42 2.15
C HIS A 51 -1.31 8.21 0.85
N SER A 52 -0.90 9.49 0.95
CA SER A 52 -0.62 10.29 -0.24
C SER A 52 0.80 10.02 -0.77
N ALA A 53 1.05 10.32 -2.05
CA ALA A 53 2.40 10.29 -2.61
C ALA A 53 3.36 11.24 -1.85
N THR A 54 2.86 12.36 -1.34
CA THR A 54 3.65 13.28 -0.51
C THR A 54 4.09 12.62 0.81
N ASP A 55 3.18 11.90 1.47
CA ASP A 55 3.50 11.16 2.69
C ASP A 55 4.56 10.09 2.40
N LEU A 56 4.37 9.33 1.32
CA LEU A 56 5.30 8.28 0.91
C LEU A 56 6.69 8.80 0.57
N ARG A 57 6.79 9.97 -0.07
CA ARG A 57 8.07 10.63 -0.29
C ARG A 57 8.74 10.99 1.04
N ALA A 58 8.00 11.58 1.98
CA ALA A 58 8.51 11.93 3.31
C ALA A 58 8.93 10.70 4.12
N MET A 59 8.17 9.61 4.04
CA MET A 59 8.51 8.33 4.68
C MET A 59 9.78 7.72 4.10
N SER A 60 9.97 7.80 2.77
CA SER A 60 11.14 7.21 2.09
C SER A 60 12.49 7.84 2.46
N VAL A 61 12.50 9.03 3.05
CA VAL A 61 13.73 9.68 3.55
C VAL A 61 13.91 9.55 5.07
N ASN A 62 12.96 8.95 5.77
CA ASN A 62 12.97 8.82 7.23
C ASN A 62 13.41 7.40 7.64
N PRO A 63 14.53 7.24 8.37
CA PRO A 63 15.06 5.93 8.81
C PRO A 63 14.10 5.09 9.66
N SER A 64 13.10 5.72 10.30
CA SER A 64 12.06 4.99 11.04
C SER A 64 11.17 4.13 10.13
N TYR A 65 11.14 4.40 8.82
CA TYR A 65 10.44 3.59 7.81
C TYR A 65 11.45 2.76 7.01
N GLN A 66 12.08 1.80 7.70
CA GLN A 66 13.26 1.05 7.23
C GLN A 66 13.13 0.50 5.80
N ALA A 67 11.98 -0.08 5.43
CA ALA A 67 11.77 -0.62 4.09
C ALA A 67 11.83 0.46 2.99
N LEU A 68 11.08 1.55 3.17
CA LEU A 68 11.05 2.66 2.20
C LEU A 68 12.39 3.41 2.17
N TYR A 69 13.03 3.56 3.34
CA TYR A 69 14.36 4.15 3.46
C TYR A 69 15.42 3.32 2.73
N ALA A 70 15.42 2.00 2.92
CA ALA A 70 16.34 1.09 2.25
C ALA A 70 16.13 1.06 0.73
N ILE A 71 14.87 1.12 0.27
CA ILE A 71 14.54 1.26 -1.16
C ILE A 71 15.17 2.52 -1.74
N ARG A 72 14.95 3.68 -1.10
CA ARG A 72 15.51 4.94 -1.59
C ARG A 72 17.04 4.95 -1.57
N ALA A 73 17.65 4.43 -0.51
CA ALA A 73 19.10 4.29 -0.43
C ALA A 73 19.67 3.38 -1.54
N THR A 74 18.93 2.34 -1.95
CA THR A 74 19.37 1.37 -2.96
C THR A 74 19.15 1.86 -4.39
N LEU A 75 17.98 2.44 -4.68
CA LEU A 75 17.60 2.89 -6.03
C LEU A 75 18.05 4.32 -6.33
N GLY A 76 18.29 5.12 -5.29
CA GLY A 76 18.52 6.56 -5.41
C GLY A 76 17.24 7.37 -5.51
N ASP A 77 17.38 8.68 -5.32
CA ASP A 77 16.25 9.61 -5.16
C ASP A 77 15.35 9.67 -6.40
N LEU A 78 15.94 9.93 -7.57
CA LEU A 78 15.21 10.11 -8.83
C LEU A 78 14.40 8.87 -9.19
N GLN A 79 15.04 7.69 -9.17
CA GLN A 79 14.38 6.45 -9.52
C GLN A 79 13.26 6.08 -8.55
N THR A 80 13.44 6.38 -7.26
CA THR A 80 12.40 6.17 -6.25
C THR A 80 11.21 7.09 -6.49
N ASP A 81 11.46 8.35 -6.83
CA ASP A 81 10.42 9.33 -7.14
C ASP A 81 9.64 8.98 -8.42
N ASP A 82 10.32 8.49 -9.45
CA ASP A 82 9.69 8.03 -10.69
C ASP A 82 8.77 6.83 -10.42
N LEU A 83 9.24 5.82 -9.68
CA LEU A 83 8.43 4.66 -9.32
C LEU A 83 7.20 5.02 -8.48
N LEU A 84 7.34 5.98 -7.56
CA LEU A 84 6.22 6.47 -6.77
C LEU A 84 5.19 7.20 -7.64
N ALA A 85 5.65 8.03 -8.59
CA ALA A 85 4.77 8.71 -9.52
C ALA A 85 4.02 7.72 -10.43
N GLU A 86 4.71 6.69 -10.92
CA GLU A 86 4.10 5.60 -11.70
C GLU A 86 3.06 4.83 -10.89
N ALA A 87 3.38 4.45 -9.64
CA ALA A 87 2.46 3.75 -8.76
C ALA A 87 1.21 4.60 -8.45
N ALA A 88 1.40 5.89 -8.16
CA ALA A 88 0.30 6.84 -7.94
C ALA A 88 -0.61 6.98 -9.17
N ALA A 89 -0.03 7.02 -10.36
CA ALA A 89 -0.78 7.06 -11.61
C ALA A 89 -1.57 5.76 -11.87
N ARG A 90 -1.02 4.59 -11.51
CA ARG A 90 -1.68 3.29 -11.68
C ARG A 90 -2.83 3.06 -10.70
N VAL A 91 -2.62 3.35 -9.41
CA VAL A 91 -3.65 3.13 -8.38
C VAL A 91 -4.79 4.14 -8.52
N GLY A 92 -4.47 5.37 -8.95
CA GLY A 92 -5.41 6.48 -8.88
C GLY A 92 -5.62 6.96 -7.44
N VAL A 93 -6.41 8.00 -7.26
CA VAL A 93 -6.72 8.54 -5.92
C VAL A 93 -8.12 8.08 -5.51
N HIS A 94 -8.21 7.04 -4.68
CA HIS A 94 -9.48 6.69 -4.06
C HIS A 94 -9.90 7.81 -3.11
N ARG A 95 -10.95 8.55 -3.47
CA ARG A 95 -11.55 9.58 -2.61
C ARG A 95 -12.82 9.04 -1.98
N PHE A 96 -12.77 8.77 -0.68
CA PHE A 96 -13.94 8.37 0.09
C PHE A 96 -14.49 9.57 0.86
N ARG A 97 -15.82 9.68 0.92
CA ARG A 97 -16.52 10.62 1.81
C ARG A 97 -17.44 9.80 2.72
N THR A 98 -17.08 9.71 3.99
CA THR A 98 -17.93 9.05 4.99
C THR A 98 -19.06 9.99 5.41
N HIS A 99 -20.28 9.47 5.46
CA HIS A 99 -21.43 10.17 6.02
C HIS A 99 -22.10 9.26 7.04
N GLU A 100 -22.10 9.66 8.31
CA GLU A 100 -22.83 8.95 9.35
C GLU A 100 -24.24 9.53 9.45
N SER A 101 -25.25 8.66 9.46
CA SER A 101 -26.63 9.05 9.75
C SER A 101 -27.17 8.22 10.92
N SER A 102 -27.69 8.90 11.93
CA SER A 102 -28.32 8.30 13.09
C SER A 102 -29.79 7.96 12.79
N GLY A 103 -30.00 6.87 12.05
CA GLY A 103 -31.34 6.33 11.76
C GLY A 103 -31.37 4.80 11.82
N THR A 104 -32.54 4.22 12.04
CA THR A 104 -32.76 2.75 12.04
C THR A 104 -32.25 2.16 10.73
N SER A 105 -31.11 1.45 10.81
CA SER A 105 -30.35 1.01 9.64
C SER A 105 -31.11 -0.08 8.88
N MET A 106 -31.64 0.26 7.71
CA MET A 106 -31.88 -0.72 6.65
C MET A 106 -30.51 -1.24 6.16
N PRO A 107 -30.40 -2.52 5.75
CA PRO A 107 -29.14 -3.06 5.23
C PRO A 107 -28.63 -2.20 4.07
N ALA A 108 -27.41 -1.69 4.20
CA ALA A 108 -26.80 -0.88 3.16
C ALA A 108 -26.52 -1.74 1.92
N VAL A 109 -27.16 -1.41 0.80
CA VAL A 109 -26.80 -1.95 -0.51
C VAL A 109 -25.74 -1.03 -1.10
N LEU A 110 -24.52 -1.54 -1.23
CA LEU A 110 -23.44 -0.84 -1.93
C LEU A 110 -23.55 -1.14 -3.42
N THR A 111 -23.90 -0.13 -4.22
CA THR A 111 -23.83 -0.22 -5.68
C THR A 111 -22.54 0.45 -6.14
N VAL A 112 -21.57 -0.35 -6.59
CA VAL A 112 -20.32 0.16 -7.18
C VAL A 112 -20.53 0.29 -8.68
N GLY A 113 -20.44 1.52 -9.19
CA GLY A 113 -20.39 1.81 -10.63
C GLY A 113 -19.07 2.50 -10.97
N ALA A 114 -18.34 1.97 -11.95
CA ALA A 114 -17.20 2.68 -12.52
C ALA A 114 -17.72 3.76 -13.47
N THR A 115 -17.32 5.01 -13.26
CA THR A 115 -17.45 6.04 -14.29
C THR A 115 -16.24 5.91 -15.21
N ASP A 116 -16.46 5.36 -16.40
CA ASP A 116 -15.46 5.35 -17.47
C ASP A 116 -15.21 6.78 -17.95
N ASP A 117 -14.36 7.53 -17.25
CA ASP A 117 -13.91 8.85 -17.65
C ASP A 117 -12.65 8.75 -18.54
N HIS A 118 -12.66 7.80 -19.47
CA HIS A 118 -11.58 7.61 -20.45
C HIS A 118 -11.96 8.16 -21.84
N ARG A 119 -11.41 9.34 -22.11
CA ARG A 119 -11.04 9.91 -23.43
C ARG A 119 -12.16 10.39 -24.36
N ALA A 120 -12.60 11.63 -24.14
CA ALA A 120 -12.87 12.54 -25.25
C ALA A 120 -11.53 13.07 -25.80
N GLY A 121 -11.04 12.52 -26.92
CA GLY A 121 -9.80 12.99 -27.51
C GLY A 121 -9.27 12.16 -28.68
N CYS A 122 -10.09 11.93 -29.70
CA CYS A 122 -9.62 11.55 -31.04
C CYS A 122 -10.68 11.95 -32.07
N VAL A 123 -10.61 13.20 -32.55
CA VAL A 123 -11.18 13.56 -33.86
C VAL A 123 -10.01 13.58 -34.82
N ALA A 124 -9.84 12.47 -35.55
CA ALA A 124 -8.98 12.45 -36.72
C ALA A 124 -9.75 13.16 -37.85
N ASP A 125 -9.25 14.32 -38.27
CA ASP A 125 -9.70 15.00 -39.48
C ASP A 125 -9.17 14.20 -40.68
N ARG A 126 -10.05 13.40 -41.30
CA ARG A 126 -9.80 12.73 -42.57
C ARG A 126 -10.69 13.41 -43.61
N LYS A 127 -10.14 14.38 -44.34
CA LYS A 127 -10.73 14.87 -45.59
C LYS A 127 -10.24 13.99 -46.73
N GLU A 128 -11.13 13.13 -47.22
CA GLU A 128 -11.13 12.69 -48.61
C GLU A 128 -11.87 13.76 -49.42
N ILE A 129 -11.17 14.49 -50.31
CA ILE A 129 -11.43 14.63 -51.77
C ILE A 129 -10.09 14.97 -52.41
#